data_AF-A0A946KRY6-F1
#
_entry.id   AF-A0A946KRY6-F1
#
_cell.length_a   1.000
_cell.length_b   1.000
_cell.length_c   1.000
_cell.angle_alpha   90.00
_cell.angle_beta   90.00
_cell.angle_gamma   90.00
#
_symmetry.space_group_name_H-M   'P 1'
#
loop_
_entity.id
_entity.type
_entity.pdbx_description
1 polymer ?
#
loop_
_entity_poly.entity_id
_entity_poly.type
_entity_poly.pdbx_seq_one_letter_code
_entity_poly.pdbx_strand_id
1 'polypeptide(L)'
;MNLITLGLLFASVIAGAIIVEIFKPEKSRNIQLLLTFSGAYLLAVSVLHLLPEIFHHSATTNIGLFILGGFLIQILLEYFSQGIEHGHFHKSNAIPFSVLISLCLHALLEGVPLGGHLHHHAHNSLLTGIVLHKMPVAIVLMTIFLQSNISKTRAYFYLL
;
A
#
# COMPACT_ATOMS: atom_id res chain seq x y z
N MET A 1 2.82 -17.44 6.24
CA MET A 1 1.56 -16.65 6.26
C MET A 1 0.37 -17.59 6.38
N ASN A 2 -0.60 -17.26 7.25
CA ASN A 2 -1.84 -18.03 7.40
C ASN A 2 -2.93 -17.49 6.44
N LEU A 3 -3.94 -18.32 6.13
CA LEU A 3 -5.12 -17.97 5.33
C LEU A 3 -5.87 -16.75 5.90
N ILE A 4 -5.89 -16.59 7.22
CA ILE A 4 -6.51 -15.43 7.88
C ILE A 4 -5.81 -14.12 7.47
N THR A 5 -4.47 -14.11 7.45
CA THR A 5 -3.67 -12.95 7.04
C THR A 5 -3.99 -12.57 5.59
N LEU A 6 -3.99 -13.55 4.69
CA LEU A 6 -4.36 -13.34 3.28
C LEU A 6 -5.79 -12.81 3.16
N GLY A 7 -6.74 -13.42 3.87
CA GLY A 7 -8.13 -13.00 3.89
C GLY A 7 -8.30 -11.54 4.33
N LEU A 8 -7.59 -11.10 5.37
CA LEU A 8 -7.63 -9.71 5.85
C LEU A 8 -7.05 -8.72 4.83
N LEU A 9 -5.96 -9.09 4.14
CA LEU A 9 -5.36 -8.23 3.12
C LEU A 9 -6.31 -8.02 1.94
N PHE A 10 -6.88 -9.10 1.39
CA PHE A 10 -7.88 -8.99 0.31
C PHE A 10 -9.16 -8.29 0.78
N ALA A 11 -9.64 -8.59 1.99
CA ALA A 11 -10.83 -7.95 2.55
C ALA A 11 -10.66 -6.43 2.69
N SER A 12 -9.46 -5.94 3.02
CA SER A 12 -9.21 -4.50 3.14
C SER A 12 -9.33 -3.76 1.80
N VAL A 13 -8.83 -4.37 0.72
CA VAL A 13 -8.96 -3.84 -0.65
C VAL A 13 -10.41 -3.88 -1.12
N ILE A 14 -11.10 -5.00 -0.91
CA ILE A 14 -12.53 -5.16 -1.24
C ILE A 14 -13.38 -4.15 -0.46
N ALA A 15 -13.11 -3.96 0.83
CA ALA A 15 -13.81 -2.97 1.65
C ALA A 15 -13.62 -1.54 1.09
N GLY A 16 -12.40 -1.19 0.67
CA GLY A 16 -12.13 0.08 0.00
C GLY A 16 -12.95 0.25 -1.29
N ALA A 17 -13.04 -0.79 -2.12
CA ALA A 17 -13.86 -0.77 -3.34
C ALA A 17 -15.35 -0.59 -3.05
N ILE A 18 -15.89 -1.29 -2.04
CA ILE A 18 -17.29 -1.19 -1.61
C ILE A 18 -17.59 0.23 -1.11
N ILE A 19 -16.69 0.83 -0.31
CA ILE A 19 -16.83 2.21 0.15
C ILE A 19 -16.98 3.17 -1.04
N VAL A 20 -16.20 2.97 -2.10
CA VAL A 20 -16.29 3.82 -3.30
C VAL A 20 -17.62 3.67 -4.03
N GLU A 21 -18.15 2.46 -4.19
CA GLU A 21 -19.44 2.26 -4.87
C GLU A 21 -20.63 2.83 -4.07
N ILE A 22 -20.61 2.70 -2.73
CA ILE A 22 -21.69 3.18 -1.87
C ILE A 22 -21.66 4.70 -1.73
N PHE A 23 -20.49 5.26 -1.39
CA PHE A 23 -20.37 6.66 -0.98
C PHE A 23 -19.88 7.58 -2.09
N LYS A 24 -19.31 7.02 -3.17
CA LYS A 24 -18.68 7.77 -4.28
C LYS A 24 -17.85 8.95 -3.77
N PRO A 25 -16.90 8.69 -2.85
CA PRO A 25 -16.19 9.76 -2.18
C PRO A 25 -15.40 10.55 -3.21
N GLU A 26 -15.61 11.86 -3.22
CA GLU A 26 -14.71 12.77 -3.92
C GLU A 26 -13.37 12.82 -3.18
N LYS A 27 -12.32 13.28 -3.85
CA LYS A 27 -11.00 13.50 -3.24
C LYS A 27 -11.16 14.44 -2.05
N SER A 28 -11.18 13.87 -0.85
CA SER A 28 -11.49 14.59 0.38
C SER A 28 -10.27 14.66 1.29
N ARG A 29 -10.19 15.77 2.05
CA ARG A 29 -9.17 15.97 3.09
C ARG A 29 -9.11 14.78 4.07
N ASN A 30 -10.23 14.13 4.34
CA ASN A 30 -10.30 13.00 5.27
C ASN A 30 -9.58 11.76 4.72
N ILE A 31 -9.69 11.46 3.43
CA ILE A 31 -8.96 10.36 2.79
C ILE A 31 -7.45 10.64 2.83
N GLN A 32 -7.04 11.89 2.58
CA GLN A 32 -5.63 12.28 2.68
C GLN A 32 -5.10 12.14 4.11
N LEU A 33 -5.86 12.59 5.11
CA LEU A 33 -5.48 12.43 6.52
C LEU A 33 -5.34 10.94 6.89
N LEU A 34 -6.24 10.08 6.42
CA LEU A 34 -6.19 8.64 6.68
C LEU A 34 -5.01 7.97 5.97
N LEU A 35 -4.67 8.38 4.74
CA LEU A 35 -3.46 7.96 4.03
C LEU A 35 -2.19 8.37 4.78
N THR A 36 -2.08 9.64 5.18
CA THR A 36 -0.90 10.13 5.94
C THR A 36 -0.79 9.44 7.30
N PHE A 37 -1.91 9.25 8.01
CA PHE A 37 -1.93 8.54 9.28
C PHE A 37 -1.47 7.08 9.14
N SER A 38 -2.05 6.34 8.18
CA SER A 38 -1.69 4.93 7.96
C SER A 38 -0.23 4.76 7.50
N GLY A 39 0.27 5.65 6.64
CA GLY A 39 1.67 5.66 6.23
C GLY A 39 2.62 5.95 7.41
N ALA A 40 2.29 6.94 8.25
CA ALA A 40 3.05 7.23 9.47
C ALA A 40 3.02 6.07 10.48
N TYR A 41 1.89 5.36 10.59
CA TYR A 41 1.76 4.16 11.41
C TYR A 41 2.69 3.04 10.92
N LEU A 42 2.76 2.78 9.61
CA LEU A 42 3.67 1.77 9.03
C LEU A 42 5.14 2.14 9.23
N LEU A 43 5.48 3.42 9.11
CA LEU A 43 6.81 3.91 9.45
C LEU A 43 7.14 3.66 10.93
N ALA A 44 6.20 3.95 11.83
CA ALA A 44 6.38 3.70 13.26
C ALA A 44 6.60 2.22 13.55
N VAL A 45 5.81 1.31 12.96
CA VAL A 45 6.02 -0.14 13.09
C VAL A 45 7.39 -0.56 12.54
N SER A 46 7.80 0.00 11.41
CA SER A 46 9.11 -0.29 10.82
C SER A 46 10.26 0.10 11.77
N VAL A 47 10.18 1.27 12.40
CA VAL A 47 11.22 1.77 13.31
C VAL A 47 11.18 1.08 14.67
N LEU A 48 10.00 0.85 15.24
CA LEU A 48 9.86 0.36 16.62
C LEU A 48 9.88 -1.17 16.72
N HIS A 49 9.55 -1.88 15.64
CA HIS A 49 9.49 -3.34 15.64
C HIS A 49 10.43 -3.96 14.62
N LEU A 50 10.36 -3.57 13.33
CA LEU A 50 11.14 -4.27 12.29
C LEU A 50 12.64 -3.98 12.39
N LEU A 51 13.05 -2.72 12.56
CA LEU A 51 14.46 -2.35 12.68
C LEU A 51 15.14 -3.04 13.89
N PRO A 52 14.61 -2.97 15.13
CA PRO A 52 15.20 -3.68 16.26
C PRO A 52 15.32 -5.19 16.00
N GLU A 53 14.30 -5.80 15.42
CA GLU A 53 14.27 -7.24 15.16
C GLU A 53 15.40 -7.71 14.24
N ILE A 54 15.62 -7.00 13.12
CA ILE A 54 16.65 -7.39 12.15
C ILE A 54 18.07 -7.17 12.67
N PHE A 55 18.30 -6.15 13.50
CA PHE A 55 19.61 -5.91 14.12
C PHE A 55 19.87 -6.85 15.30
N HIS A 56 18.83 -7.39 15.95
CA HIS A 56 18.99 -8.39 17.01
C HIS A 56 19.37 -9.77 16.46
N HIS A 57 18.85 -10.14 15.29
CA HIS A 57 19.01 -11.48 14.71
C HIS A 57 20.12 -11.62 13.67
N SER A 58 20.69 -10.51 13.17
CA SER A 58 21.70 -10.54 12.10
C SER A 58 22.97 -9.81 12.51
N ALA A 59 24.10 -10.51 12.49
CA ALA A 59 25.42 -9.95 12.80
C ALA A 59 26.15 -9.36 11.56
N THR A 60 25.44 -9.17 10.45
CA THR A 60 26.06 -8.71 9.19
C THR A 60 26.19 -7.19 9.16
N THR A 61 27.39 -6.69 8.85
CA THR A 61 27.69 -5.25 8.81
C THR A 61 26.90 -4.49 7.72
N ASN A 62 26.34 -5.20 6.75
CA ASN A 62 25.72 -4.61 5.55
C ASN A 62 24.19 -4.40 5.68
N ILE A 63 23.55 -4.69 6.81
CA ILE A 63 22.09 -4.55 7.00
C ILE A 63 21.62 -3.13 6.65
N GLY A 64 22.37 -2.11 7.06
CA GLY A 64 22.08 -0.72 6.74
C GLY A 64 21.99 -0.46 5.23
N LEU A 65 22.87 -1.07 4.43
CA LEU A 65 22.86 -0.93 2.98
C LEU A 65 21.62 -1.57 2.35
N PHE A 66 21.18 -2.72 2.86
CA PHE A 66 19.94 -3.37 2.40
C PHE A 66 18.70 -2.56 2.77
N ILE A 67 18.66 -1.97 3.98
CA ILE A 67 17.57 -1.06 4.39
C ILE A 67 17.52 0.14 3.45
N LEU A 68 18.66 0.82 3.23
CA LEU A 68 18.71 1.96 2.31
C LEU A 68 18.34 1.57 0.88
N GLY A 69 18.78 0.41 0.41
CA GLY A 69 18.44 -0.12 -0.92
C GLY A 69 16.93 -0.37 -1.06
N GLY A 70 16.31 -1.02 -0.08
CA GLY A 70 14.86 -1.23 -0.06
C GLY A 70 14.07 0.08 0.02
N PHE A 71 14.52 1.03 0.83
CA PHE A 71 13.93 2.35 0.94
C PHE A 71 14.03 3.14 -0.38
N LEU A 72 15.18 3.09 -1.05
CA LEU A 72 15.39 3.70 -2.36
C LEU A 72 14.45 3.10 -3.42
N ILE A 73 14.28 1.78 -3.42
CA ILE A 73 13.33 1.10 -4.33
C ILE A 73 11.91 1.60 -4.05
N GLN A 74 11.50 1.72 -2.78
CA GLN A 74 10.18 2.23 -2.42
C GLN A 74 9.96 3.67 -2.89
N ILE A 75 10.96 4.56 -2.72
CA ILE A 75 10.90 5.94 -3.25
C ILE A 75 10.77 5.94 -4.77
N LEU A 76 11.52 5.08 -5.47
CA LEU A 76 11.45 5.00 -6.92
C LEU A 76 10.06 4.53 -7.39
N LEU A 77 9.48 3.55 -6.71
CA LEU A 77 8.12 3.09 -6.99
C LEU A 77 7.10 4.21 -6.71
N GLU A 78 7.26 4.93 -5.60
CA GLU A 78 6.41 6.07 -5.26
C GLU A 78 6.47 7.17 -6.33
N TYR A 79 7.65 7.47 -6.85
CA TYR A 79 7.83 8.43 -7.95
C TYR A 79 7.02 8.04 -9.19
N PHE A 80 7.00 6.77 -9.56
CA PHE A 80 6.18 6.29 -10.67
C PHE A 80 4.68 6.34 -10.38
N SER A 81 4.24 6.30 -9.12
CA SER A 81 2.83 6.39 -8.73
C SER A 81 2.31 7.80 -8.44
N GLN A 82 3.18 8.78 -8.19
CA GLN A 82 2.84 10.19 -7.84
C GLN A 82 1.90 10.89 -8.84
N GLY A 83 1.85 10.44 -10.09
CA GLY A 83 0.91 10.96 -11.09
C GLY A 83 -0.57 10.75 -10.71
N ILE A 84 -0.89 9.72 -9.92
CA ILE A 84 -2.26 9.38 -9.50
C ILE A 84 -2.73 10.23 -8.31
N GLU A 85 -1.83 10.54 -7.37
CA GLU A 85 -2.20 11.23 -6.11
C GLU A 85 -2.42 12.73 -6.26
N HIS A 86 -1.74 13.38 -7.21
CA HIS A 86 -1.88 14.83 -7.44
C HIS A 86 -2.99 15.19 -8.43
N GLY A 87 -3.67 14.20 -9.03
CA GLY A 87 -4.79 14.46 -9.94
C GLY A 87 -4.40 15.19 -11.22
N HIS A 88 -3.11 15.21 -11.60
CA HIS A 88 -2.68 15.83 -12.86
C HIS A 88 -3.09 15.03 -14.12
N PHE A 89 -3.71 13.86 -13.96
CA PHE A 89 -4.39 13.14 -15.05
C PHE A 89 -5.74 13.80 -15.40
N HIS A 90 -5.74 15.07 -15.75
CA HIS A 90 -6.91 15.76 -16.31
C HIS A 90 -6.97 15.70 -17.86
N LYS A 91 -6.05 14.99 -18.54
CA LYS A 91 -5.99 14.98 -20.02
C LYS A 91 -5.72 13.65 -20.73
N SER A 92 -5.41 12.56 -20.01
CA SER A 92 -5.22 11.23 -20.62
C SER A 92 -6.33 10.30 -20.14
N ASN A 93 -7.13 9.77 -21.08
CA ASN A 93 -8.25 8.86 -20.82
C ASN A 93 -7.85 7.45 -20.32
N ALA A 94 -6.56 7.23 -20.00
CA ALA A 94 -6.03 5.94 -19.59
C ALA A 94 -4.96 6.11 -18.52
N ILE A 95 -5.00 5.21 -17.54
CA ILE A 95 -3.99 5.09 -16.49
C ILE A 95 -2.73 4.47 -17.10
N PRO A 96 -1.54 5.04 -16.88
CA PRO A 96 -0.32 4.47 -17.42
C PRO A 96 -0.04 3.11 -16.79
N PHE A 97 0.31 2.15 -17.63
CA PHE A 97 0.68 0.80 -17.19
C PHE A 97 1.86 0.80 -16.20
N SER A 98 2.77 1.78 -16.31
CA SER A 98 3.86 1.99 -15.36
C SER A 98 3.37 2.23 -13.94
N VAL A 99 2.24 2.92 -13.76
CA VAL A 99 1.70 3.16 -12.42
C VAL A 99 1.15 1.88 -11.83
N LEU A 100 0.43 1.07 -12.63
CA LEU A 100 -0.11 -0.20 -12.17
C LEU A 100 1.01 -1.15 -11.72
N ILE A 101 2.06 -1.31 -12.52
CA ILE A 101 3.23 -2.10 -12.15
C ILE A 101 3.86 -1.56 -10.86
N SER A 102 4.02 -0.24 -10.76
CA SER A 102 4.65 0.38 -9.60
C SER A 102 3.88 0.10 -8.31
N LEU A 103 2.55 0.29 -8.34
CA LEU A 103 1.67 0.03 -7.20
C LEU A 103 1.65 -1.46 -6.82
N CYS A 104 1.65 -2.37 -7.79
CA CYS A 104 1.76 -3.80 -7.53
C CYS A 104 3.07 -4.16 -6.83
N LEU A 105 4.20 -3.66 -7.32
CA LEU A 105 5.51 -3.91 -6.72
C LEU A 105 5.63 -3.26 -5.33
N HIS A 106 5.13 -2.04 -5.16
CA HIS A 106 5.08 -1.35 -3.87
C HIS A 106 4.31 -2.20 -2.86
N ALA A 107 3.10 -2.65 -3.24
CA ALA A 107 2.25 -3.46 -2.38
C ALA A 107 2.85 -4.83 -2.05
N LEU A 108 3.53 -5.46 -3.02
CA LEU A 108 4.26 -6.70 -2.80
C LEU A 108 5.36 -6.51 -1.75
N LEU A 109 6.21 -5.50 -1.94
CA LEU A 109 7.35 -5.21 -1.05
C LEU A 109 6.90 -4.84 0.37
N GLU A 110 5.79 -4.13 0.51
CA GLU A 110 5.17 -3.83 1.81
C GLU A 110 4.70 -5.11 2.54
N GLY A 111 4.24 -6.11 1.79
CA GLY A 111 3.79 -7.40 2.33
C GLY A 111 4.90 -8.39 2.67
N VAL A 112 6.11 -8.25 2.11
CA VAL A 112 7.23 -9.19 2.32
C VAL A 112 7.53 -9.44 3.81
N PRO A 113 7.60 -8.43 4.70
CA PRO A 113 7.95 -8.66 6.09
C PRO A 113 6.92 -9.51 6.87
N LEU A 114 5.65 -9.60 6.42
CA LEU A 114 4.64 -10.49 7.01
C LEU A 114 4.96 -11.98 6.80
N GLY A 115 5.79 -12.31 5.80
CA GLY A 115 6.24 -13.68 5.56
C GLY A 115 7.38 -14.14 6.48
N GLY A 116 8.02 -13.20 7.19
CA GLY A 116 9.18 -13.48 8.04
C GLY A 116 8.85 -14.01 9.43
N HIS A 117 9.89 -14.44 10.14
CA HIS A 117 9.81 -14.81 11.55
C HIS A 117 9.80 -13.57 12.44
N LEU A 118 8.64 -12.93 12.57
CA LEU A 118 8.43 -11.81 13.49
C LEU A 118 7.80 -12.30 14.79
N HIS A 119 8.14 -11.66 15.91
CA HIS A 119 7.37 -11.82 17.14
C HIS A 119 5.88 -11.50 16.92
N HIS A 120 5.00 -12.21 17.62
CA HIS A 120 3.55 -12.14 17.41
C HIS A 120 2.98 -10.70 17.48
N HIS A 121 3.48 -9.88 18.41
CA HIS A 121 3.06 -8.47 18.51
C HIS A 121 3.52 -7.63 17.31
N ALA A 122 4.76 -7.81 16.85
CA ALA A 122 5.28 -7.12 15.67
C ALA A 122 4.52 -7.51 14.41
N HIS A 123 4.23 -8.80 14.24
CA HIS A 123 3.43 -9.32 13.12
C HIS A 123 2.02 -8.70 13.11
N ASN A 124 1.35 -8.65 14.27
CA ASN A 124 0.00 -8.10 14.35
C ASN A 124 -0.04 -6.58 14.14
N SER A 125 0.93 -5.85 14.70
CA SER A 125 1.08 -4.41 14.47
C SER A 125 1.30 -4.12 12.99
N LEU A 126 2.18 -4.89 12.33
CA LEU A 126 2.44 -4.77 10.89
C LEU A 126 1.22 -5.09 10.05
N LEU A 127 0.55 -6.21 10.31
CA LEU A 127 -0.67 -6.60 9.58
C LEU A 127 -1.76 -5.54 9.70
N THR A 128 -1.97 -5.02 10.90
CA THR A 128 -2.93 -3.94 11.14
C THR A 128 -2.54 -2.69 10.36
N GLY A 129 -1.26 -2.34 10.34
CA GLY A 129 -0.76 -1.20 9.56
C GLY A 129 -1.01 -1.34 8.06
N ILE A 130 -0.71 -2.51 7.51
CA ILE A 130 -0.90 -2.79 6.08
C ILE A 130 -2.39 -2.75 5.75
N VAL A 131 -3.25 -3.39 6.55
CA VAL A 131 -4.71 -3.33 6.36
C VAL A 131 -5.24 -1.89 6.39
N LEU A 132 -4.77 -1.08 7.36
CA LEU A 132 -5.15 0.33 7.49
C LEU A 132 -4.63 1.19 6.35
N HIS A 133 -3.50 0.83 5.73
CA HIS A 133 -2.92 1.55 4.60
C HIS A 133 -3.53 1.15 3.25
N LYS A 134 -3.80 -0.15 3.06
CA LYS A 134 -4.40 -0.67 1.81
C LYS A 134 -5.81 -0.19 1.56
N MET A 135 -6.61 0.00 2.61
CA MET A 135 -8.00 0.45 2.44
C MET A 135 -8.08 1.88 1.84
N PRO A 136 -7.41 2.91 2.37
CA PRO A 136 -7.38 4.25 1.77
C PRO A 136 -6.77 4.26 0.36
N VAL A 137 -5.70 3.49 0.11
CA VAL A 137 -5.09 3.37 -1.21
C VAL A 137 -6.09 2.77 -2.21
N ALA A 138 -6.81 1.72 -1.83
CA ALA A 138 -7.85 1.11 -2.67
C ALA A 138 -9.00 2.09 -2.96
N ILE A 139 -9.40 2.92 -1.98
CA ILE A 139 -10.41 3.97 -2.18
C ILE A 139 -9.94 4.97 -3.26
N VAL A 140 -8.71 5.47 -3.15
CA VAL A 140 -8.17 6.44 -4.13
C VAL A 140 -8.07 5.82 -5.51
N LEU A 141 -7.49 4.61 -5.62
CA LEU A 141 -7.28 3.95 -6.90
C LEU A 141 -8.61 3.59 -7.58
N MET A 142 -9.57 3.06 -6.84
CA MET A 142 -10.90 2.73 -7.38
C MET A 142 -11.67 3.98 -7.81
N THR A 143 -11.57 5.08 -7.06
CA THR A 143 -12.16 6.37 -7.45
C THR A 143 -11.61 6.83 -8.80
N ILE A 144 -10.29 6.75 -8.98
CA ILE A 144 -9.63 7.16 -10.23
C ILE A 144 -9.97 6.20 -11.38
N PHE A 145 -10.09 4.90 -11.11
CA PHE A 145 -10.55 3.92 -12.07
C PHE A 145 -11.97 4.22 -12.56
N LEU A 146 -12.92 4.51 -11.68
CA LEU A 146 -14.29 4.81 -12.06
C LEU A 146 -14.45 6.17 -12.77
N GLN A 147 -13.54 7.11 -12.52
CA GLN A 147 -13.47 8.40 -13.22
C GLN A 147 -12.74 8.32 -14.56
N SER A 148 -11.88 7.31 -14.75
CA SER A 148 -11.26 6.99 -16.03
C SER A 148 -12.27 6.26 -16.91
N ASN A 149 -12.22 6.45 -18.23
CA ASN A 149 -13.15 5.83 -19.22
C ASN A 149 -13.02 4.28 -19.34
N ILE A 150 -12.63 3.58 -18.27
CA ILE A 150 -12.52 2.12 -18.21
C ILE A 150 -13.83 1.50 -17.73
N SER A 151 -14.20 0.35 -18.28
CA SER A 151 -15.38 -0.41 -17.83
C SER A 151 -15.22 -0.86 -16.38
N LYS A 152 -16.30 -0.84 -15.58
CA LYS A 152 -16.31 -1.29 -14.18
C LYS A 152 -15.65 -2.65 -13.96
N THR A 153 -15.92 -3.64 -14.82
CA THR A 153 -15.32 -4.98 -14.71
C THR A 153 -13.78 -4.95 -14.78
N ARG A 154 -13.22 -4.09 -15.64
CA ARG A 154 -11.76 -3.90 -15.74
C ARG A 154 -11.22 -3.15 -14.52
N ALA A 155 -11.95 -2.16 -14.01
CA ALA A 155 -11.57 -1.45 -12.78
C ALA A 155 -11.42 -2.40 -11.60
N TYR A 156 -12.39 -3.30 -11.39
CA TYR A 156 -12.31 -4.33 -10.35
C TYR A 156 -11.17 -5.32 -10.58
N PHE A 157 -10.97 -5.75 -11.82
CA PHE A 157 -9.90 -6.68 -12.16
C PHE A 157 -8.51 -6.07 -11.95
N TYR A 158 -8.32 -4.76 -12.20
CA TYR A 158 -7.03 -4.09 -11.96
C TYR A 158 -6.79 -3.73 -10.50
N LEU A 159 -7.85 -3.60 -9.70
CA LEU A 159 -7.74 -3.29 -8.27
C LEU A 159 -7.34 -4.52 -7.45
N LEU A 160 -7.82 -5.70 -7.84
CA LEU A 160 -7.61 -6.98 -7.14
C LEU A 160 -6.33 -7.67 -7.60
#